data_AF-A0A354DHP4-F1
#
_entry.id   AF-A0A354DHP4-F1
#
_cell.length_a   1.000
_cell.length_b   1.000
_cell.length_c   1.000
_cell.angle_alpha   90.00
_cell.angle_beta   90.00
_cell.angle_gamma   90.00
#
_symmetry.space_group_name_H-M   'P 1'
#
loop_
_entity.id
_entity.type
_entity.pdbx_description
1 polymer ?
#
loop_
_entity_poly.entity_id
_entity_poly.type
_entity_poly.pdbx_seq_one_letter_code
_entity_poly.pdbx_strand_id
1 'polypeptide(L)' 'MDFHFTITTDKSIQEAIESVETSLQNHKFGVLWKLDIPATLKNKGVEADFKFHVFEVCNPGI' A
#
# COMPACT_ATOMS: atom_id res chain seq x y z
N MET A 1 -6.70 21.64 -8.99
CA MET A 1 -5.75 21.31 -7.92
C MET A 1 -6.11 19.90 -7.51
N ASP A 2 -5.29 18.91 -7.87
CA ASP A 2 -5.59 17.51 -7.57
C ASP A 2 -5.23 17.19 -6.12
N PHE A 3 -6.11 16.45 -5.43
CA PHE A 3 -5.91 16.08 -4.04
C PHE A 3 -4.98 14.87 -3.85
N HIS A 4 -4.53 14.25 -4.95
CA HIS A 4 -3.74 13.02 -4.95
C HIS A 4 -2.71 12.98 -6.09
N PHE A 5 -1.73 12.09 -5.93
CA PHE A 5 -0.80 11.70 -6.98
C PHE A 5 -0.95 10.19 -7.22
N THR A 6 -1.21 9.79 -8.47
CA THR A 6 -1.44 8.39 -8.83
C THR A 6 -0.66 8.05 -10.09
N ILE A 7 0.00 6.89 -10.08
CA ILE A 7 0.67 6.32 -11.25
C ILE A 7 0.18 4.90 -11.48
N THR A 8 0.13 4.48 -12.74
CA THR A 8 -0.21 3.11 -13.15
C THR A 8 1.06 2.31 -13.44
N THR A 9 1.01 1.00 -13.20
CA THR A 9 2.12 0.08 -13.47
C THR A 9 1.57 -1.24 -13.98
N ASP A 10 2.34 -1.92 -14.83
CA ASP A 10 2.01 -3.25 -15.35
C ASP A 10 2.41 -4.38 -14.38
N LYS A 11 3.01 -4.03 -13.23
CA LYS A 11 3.35 -4.98 -12.16
C LYS A 11 2.09 -5.62 -11.62
N SER A 12 2.17 -6.90 -11.26
CA SER A 12 1.17 -7.54 -10.42
C SER A 12 1.06 -6.85 -9.06
N ILE A 13 -0.03 -7.06 -8.33
CA ILE A 13 -0.21 -6.44 -7.01
C ILE A 13 0.92 -6.81 -6.05
N GLN A 14 1.42 -8.04 -6.12
CA GLN A 14 2.50 -8.52 -5.25
C GLN A 14 3.83 -7.84 -5.57
N GLU A 15 4.19 -7.77 -6.86
CA GLU A 15 5.39 -7.07 -7.31
C GLU A 15 5.32 -5.56 -7.03
N ALA A 16 4.14 -4.95 -7.17
CA ALA A 16 3.94 -3.54 -6.85
C ALA A 16 4.17 -3.25 -5.36
N ILE A 17 3.64 -4.11 -4.49
CA ILE A 17 3.83 -4.03 -3.04
C ILE A 17 5.32 -4.13 -2.68
N GLU A 18 6.02 -5.15 -3.18
CA GLU A 18 7.45 -5.35 -2.92
C GLU A 18 8.29 -4.18 -3.45
N SER A 19 7.95 -3.69 -4.65
CA SER A 19 8.60 -2.52 -5.25
C SER A 19 8.39 -1.24 -4.42
N VAL A 20 7.21 -1.05 -3.84
CA VAL A 20 6.89 0.10 -2.97
C VAL A 20 7.65 -0.01 -1.66
N GLU A 21 7.61 -1.16 -0.98
CA GLU A 21 8.34 -1.41 0.27
C GLU A 21 9.85 -1.18 0.10
N THR A 22 10.43 -1.70 -0.98
CA THR A 22 11.85 -1.50 -1.32
C THR A 22 12.17 -0.03 -1.57
N SER A 23 11.31 0.68 -2.31
CA SER A 23 11.51 2.10 -2.60
C SER A 23 11.42 2.95 -1.34
N LEU A 24 10.44 2.70 -0.47
CA LEU A 24 10.29 3.39 0.82
C LEU A 24 11.55 3.24 1.67
N GLN A 25 12.06 2.00 1.81
CA GLN A 25 13.30 1.73 2.55
C GLN A 25 14.50 2.50 1.98
N ASN A 26 14.69 2.50 0.66
CA ASN A 26 15.76 3.25 -0.01
C ASN A 26 15.68 4.76 0.25
N HIS A 27 14.48 5.29 0.49
CA HIS A 27 14.23 6.69 0.83
C HIS A 27 14.08 6.95 2.34
N LYS A 28 14.48 5.99 3.19
CA LYS A 28 14.45 6.08 4.66
C LYS A 28 13.05 6.16 5.28
N PHE A 29 12.03 5.71 4.56
CA PHE A 29 10.70 5.49 5.12
C PHE A 29 10.57 4.02 5.56
N GLY A 30 10.25 3.80 6.83
CA GLY A 30 9.83 2.51 7.35
C GLY A 30 8.32 2.31 7.18
N VAL A 31 7.89 1.07 6.94
CA VAL A 31 6.47 0.69 6.99
C VAL A 31 6.11 0.42 8.44
N LEU A 32 5.21 1.22 9.01
CA LEU A 32 4.70 1.06 10.37
C LEU A 32 3.56 0.05 10.42
N TRP A 33 2.70 0.09 9.40
CA TRP A 33 1.55 -0.80 9.29
C TRP A 33 1.15 -1.04 7.84
N LYS A 34 0.53 -2.19 7.60
CA LYS A 34 0.02 -2.61 6.29
C LYS A 34 -1.36 -3.22 6.48
N LEU A 35 -2.32 -2.71 5.72
CA LEU A 35 -3.70 -3.15 5.76
C LEU A 35 -4.11 -3.70 4.40
N ASP A 36 -4.48 -4.99 4.38
CA ASP A 36 -5.22 -5.60 3.28
C ASP A 36 -6.72 -5.30 3.50
N ILE A 37 -7.25 -4.32 2.76
CA ILE A 37 -8.64 -3.89 2.88
C ILE A 37 -9.61 -5.04 2.50
N PRO A 38 -9.46 -5.70 1.32
CA PRO A 38 -10.30 -6.83 0.96
C PRO A 38 -10.33 -7.95 2.00
N ALA A 39 -9.17 -8.37 2.53
CA ALA A 39 -9.12 -9.41 3.55
C ALA A 39 -9.85 -8.98 4.84
N THR A 40 -9.66 -7.73 5.25
CA THR A 40 -10.31 -7.17 6.44
C THR A 40 -11.82 -7.09 6.30
N LEU A 41 -12.32 -6.71 5.12
CA LEU A 41 -13.76 -6.68 4.82
C LEU A 41 -14.37 -8.08 4.77
N LYS A 42 -13.67 -9.04 4.14
CA LYS A 42 -14.10 -10.45 4.09
C LYS A 42 -14.22 -11.05 5.50
N ASN A 43 -13.28 -10.75 6.39
CA ASN A 43 -13.34 -11.17 7.79
C ASN A 43 -14.53 -10.56 8.56
N LYS A 44 -15.14 -9.49 8.04
CA LYS A 44 -16.35 -8.86 8.58
C LYS A 44 -17.63 -9.30 7.85
N GLY A 45 -17.55 -10.30 6.97
CA GLY A 45 -18.68 -10.77 6.18
C GLY A 45 -19.10 -9.85 5.03
N VAL A 46 -18.22 -8.93 4.61
CA VAL A 46 -18.46 -8.02 3.49
C VAL A 46 -17.74 -8.55 2.26
N GLU A 47 -18.47 -8.69 1.15
CA GLU A 47 -17.88 -9.08 -0.14
C GLU A 47 -16.90 -8.02 -0.65
N ALA A 48 -15.74 -8.46 -1.14
CA ALA A 48 -14.68 -7.58 -1.61
C ALA A 48 -13.88 -8.23 -2.75
N ASP A 49 -14.27 -7.91 -3.98
CA ASP A 49 -13.67 -8.43 -5.22
C ASP A 49 -12.77 -7.39 -5.91
N PHE A 50 -11.94 -6.75 -5.10
CA PHE A 50 -10.94 -5.80 -5.57
C PHE A 50 -9.61 -6.06 -4.85
N LYS A 51 -8.53 -5.46 -5.36
CA LYS A 51 -7.18 -5.54 -4.75
C LYS A 51 -6.82 -4.15 -4.24
N PHE A 52 -6.66 -4.01 -2.93
CA PHE A 52 -6.33 -2.71 -2.34
C PHE A 52 -5.57 -2.87 -1.03
N HIS A 53 -4.41 -2.24 -0.96
CA HIS A 53 -3.54 -2.26 0.22
C HIS A 53 -3.23 -0.83 0.65
N VAL A 54 -3.27 -0.59 1.96
CA VAL A 54 -2.86 0.67 2.57
C VAL A 54 -1.58 0.44 3.35
N PHE A 55 -0.64 1.37 3.21
CA PHE A 55 0.61 1.39 3.95
C PHE A 55 0.64 2.66 4.80
N GLU A 56 0.89 2.50 6.10
CA GLU A 56 1.31 3.60 6.95
C GLU A 56 2.84 3.61 6.98
N VAL A 57 3.42 4.74 6.61
CA VAL A 57 4.87 4.88 6.46
C VAL A 57 5.37 6.10 7.24
N CYS A 58 6.57 5.99 7.78
CA CYS A 58 7.19 7.06 8.56
C CYS A 58 8.68 7.13 8.27
N ASN A 59 9.19 8.35 8.15
CA ASN A 59 10.61 8.63 8.23
C ASN A 59 10.82 9.49 9.49
N PRO A 60 11.39 8.95 10.57
CA PRO A 60 11.59 9.69 11.82
C PRO A 60 12.53 10.89 11.70
N GLY A 61 13.29 10.98 10.61
CA GLY A 61 14.21 12.09 10.34
C GLY A 61 13.58 13.26 9.60
N ILE A 62 12.25 13.25 9.39
CA ILE A 62 11.46 14.33 8.78
C ILE A 62 10.46 14.86 9.81
#